data_AF-A6NY75-F1
#
_entry.id   AF-A6NY75-F1
#
_cell.length_a   1.000
_cell.length_b   1.000
_cell.length_c   1.000
_cell.angle_alpha   90.00
_cell.angle_beta   90.00
_cell.angle_gamma   90.00
#
_symmetry.space_group_name_H-M   'P 1'
#
loop_
_entity.id
_entity.type
_entity.pdbx_description
1 polymer ?
#
loop_
_entity_poly.entity_id
_entity_poly.type
_entity_poly.pdbx_seq_one_letter_code
_entity_poly.pdbx_strand_id
1 'polypeptide(L)'
;MQISIFGRTDKRACIYTLLKILQPMGDVAVVTNNRHFMRLTEDGTPFGYYQNISIFVTDATADEMWHAIEHRPDDFDHVILDNLYNEDTDLILYVQGAGVEALDEYLFDTFEDMQVINMGRGKNAVPYTKELMENLEKIEYFRKLSAPSPGMLSVLAKILSGPLNMPAKNIVKVASRK
;
A
#
# COMPACT_ATOMS: atom_id res chain seq x y z
N MET A 1 3.73 6.64 -10.99
CA MET A 1 3.95 5.20 -10.72
C MET A 1 2.73 4.63 -10.04
N GLN A 2 2.14 3.56 -10.58
CA GLN A 2 0.96 2.92 -10.05
C GLN A 2 1.24 1.51 -9.51
N ILE A 3 0.75 1.22 -8.31
CA ILE A 3 0.96 -0.05 -7.61
C ILE A 3 -0.39 -0.70 -7.30
N SER A 4 -0.66 -1.87 -7.87
CA SER A 4 -1.78 -2.72 -7.46
C SER A 4 -1.35 -3.67 -6.35
N ILE A 5 -2.19 -3.79 -5.32
CA ILE A 5 -1.91 -4.62 -4.16
C ILE A 5 -3.08 -5.57 -3.94
N PHE A 6 -2.83 -6.84 -4.17
CA PHE A 6 -3.78 -7.91 -3.95
C PHE A 6 -3.55 -8.63 -2.63
N GLY A 7 -4.61 -9.27 -2.15
CA GLY A 7 -4.57 -10.19 -1.01
C GLY A 7 -5.74 -9.99 -0.08
N ARG A 8 -6.16 -11.08 0.57
CA ARG A 8 -7.28 -11.10 1.52
C ARG A 8 -6.87 -10.93 2.99
N THR A 9 -5.58 -10.99 3.29
CA THR A 9 -5.07 -10.68 4.63
C THR A 9 -5.13 -9.17 4.91
N ASP A 10 -4.96 -8.78 6.18
CA ASP A 10 -4.71 -7.38 6.54
C ASP A 10 -3.47 -6.83 5.81
N LYS A 11 -3.70 -5.87 4.90
CA LYS A 11 -2.68 -5.23 4.07
C LYS A 11 -2.22 -3.87 4.62
N ARG A 12 -2.76 -3.41 5.76
CA ARG A 12 -2.39 -2.10 6.35
C ARG A 12 -0.89 -1.97 6.57
N ALA A 13 -0.22 -3.05 6.99
CA ALA A 13 1.23 -3.05 7.16
C ALA A 13 1.97 -2.70 5.85
N CYS A 14 1.55 -3.30 4.73
CA CYS A 14 2.12 -3.03 3.41
C CYS A 14 1.79 -1.61 2.95
N ILE A 15 0.50 -1.25 2.94
CA ILE A 15 0.03 0.02 2.39
C ILE A 15 0.56 1.21 3.22
N TYR A 16 0.50 1.18 4.55
CA TYR A 16 1.07 2.28 5.37
C TYR A 16 2.57 2.44 5.17
N THR A 17 3.30 1.34 4.95
CA THR A 17 4.72 1.41 4.63
C THR A 17 4.95 2.03 3.25
N LEU A 18 4.16 1.67 2.24
CA LEU A 18 4.21 2.29 0.90
C LEU A 18 3.92 3.78 0.96
N LEU A 19 2.81 4.16 1.62
CA LEU A 19 2.48 5.57 1.85
C LEU A 19 3.66 6.30 2.50
N LYS A 20 4.29 5.73 3.54
CA LYS A 20 5.43 6.38 4.20
C LYS A 20 6.67 6.51 3.31
N ILE A 21 6.89 5.57 2.39
CA ILE A 21 8.00 5.60 1.43
C ILE A 21 7.75 6.65 0.35
N LEU A 22 6.54 6.68 -0.21
CA LEU A 22 6.19 7.46 -1.39
C LEU A 22 5.80 8.91 -1.07
N GLN A 23 5.26 9.15 0.12
CA GLN A 23 4.85 10.50 0.55
C GLN A 23 5.94 11.58 0.38
N PRO A 24 7.23 11.34 0.72
CA PRO A 24 8.27 12.35 0.54
C PRO A 24 8.74 12.50 -0.91
N MET A 25 8.22 11.68 -1.84
CA MET A 25 8.63 11.62 -3.25
C MET A 25 7.64 12.31 -4.18
N GLY A 26 6.47 12.71 -3.68
CA GLY A 26 5.45 13.37 -4.48
C GLY A 26 4.04 13.22 -3.90
N ASP A 27 3.05 13.67 -4.66
CA ASP A 27 1.63 13.53 -4.32
C ASP A 27 1.20 12.06 -4.51
N VAL A 28 0.46 11.52 -3.53
CA VAL A 28 0.09 10.10 -3.49
C VAL A 28 -1.42 9.94 -3.44
N ALA A 29 -1.99 9.09 -4.30
CA ALA A 29 -3.36 8.61 -4.15
C ALA A 29 -3.38 7.17 -3.62
N VAL A 30 -4.31 6.86 -2.72
CA VAL A 30 -4.65 5.49 -2.33
C VAL A 30 -6.14 5.24 -2.51
N VAL A 31 -6.46 4.17 -3.22
CA VAL A 31 -7.82 3.72 -3.52
C VAL A 31 -8.01 2.38 -2.85
N THR A 32 -9.00 2.27 -1.96
CA THR A 32 -9.22 1.07 -1.15
C THR A 32 -10.68 0.95 -0.75
N ASN A 33 -11.17 -0.27 -0.49
CA ASN A 33 -12.45 -0.46 0.19
C ASN A 33 -12.29 -0.59 1.73
N ASN A 34 -11.05 -0.50 2.24
CA ASN A 34 -10.76 -0.64 3.65
C ASN A 34 -11.07 0.63 4.43
N ARG A 35 -12.20 0.63 5.15
CA ARG A 35 -12.67 1.74 5.97
C ARG A 35 -11.73 2.18 7.09
N HIS A 36 -10.72 1.38 7.46
CA HIS A 36 -9.69 1.82 8.40
C HIS A 36 -8.94 3.07 7.91
N PHE A 37 -8.80 3.24 6.59
CA PHE A 37 -8.09 4.37 6.00
C PHE A 37 -8.80 5.71 6.22
N MET A 38 -10.11 5.71 6.46
CA MET A 38 -10.87 6.90 6.86
C MET A 38 -10.33 7.49 8.18
N ARG A 39 -9.65 6.71 9.04
CA ARG A 39 -9.08 7.24 10.29
C ARG A 39 -7.90 8.19 10.05
N LEU A 40 -7.25 8.09 8.88
CA LEU A 40 -6.16 8.98 8.48
C LEU A 40 -6.65 10.29 7.84
N THR A 41 -7.89 10.35 7.36
CA THR A 41 -8.45 11.58 6.80
C THR A 41 -8.75 12.58 7.91
N GLU A 42 -8.66 13.88 7.59
CA GLU A 42 -8.79 14.96 8.59
C GLU A 42 -10.14 14.93 9.34
N ASP A 43 -11.22 14.65 8.61
CA ASP A 43 -12.60 14.68 9.09
C ASP A 43 -13.26 13.29 9.17
N GLY A 44 -12.52 12.23 8.83
CA GLY A 44 -13.05 10.87 8.83
C GLY A 44 -13.93 10.55 7.63
N THR A 45 -13.92 11.37 6.57
CA THR A 45 -14.69 11.11 5.35
C THR A 45 -14.04 10.04 4.47
N PRO A 46 -14.82 9.36 3.60
CA PRO A 46 -14.30 8.38 2.66
C PRO A 46 -13.47 9.00 1.53
N PHE A 47 -13.67 10.27 1.21
CA PHE A 47 -12.88 11.02 0.22
C PHE A 47 -12.20 12.18 0.94
N GLY A 48 -10.92 12.02 1.27
CA GLY A 48 -10.22 13.01 2.07
C GLY A 48 -8.72 12.99 1.85
N TYR A 49 -8.01 13.76 2.67
CA TYR A 49 -6.56 13.93 2.53
C TYR A 49 -5.85 13.69 3.86
N TYR A 50 -4.59 13.26 3.75
CA TYR A 50 -3.61 13.25 4.82
C TYR A 50 -2.32 13.88 4.28
N GLN A 51 -2.07 15.15 4.63
CA GLN A 51 -0.97 15.92 4.03
C GLN A 51 -1.10 15.88 2.48
N ASN A 52 -0.07 15.40 1.77
CA ASN A 52 -0.06 15.20 0.32
C ASN A 52 -0.52 13.80 -0.12
N ILE A 53 -1.31 13.11 0.69
CA ILE A 53 -1.89 11.80 0.37
C ILE A 53 -3.41 11.96 0.22
N SER A 54 -3.93 11.75 -0.97
CA SER A 54 -5.37 11.60 -1.23
C SER A 54 -5.81 10.18 -0.91
N ILE A 55 -6.88 10.05 -0.13
CA ILE A 55 -7.41 8.77 0.33
C ILE A 55 -8.84 8.64 -0.18
N PHE A 56 -9.06 7.60 -0.98
CA PHE A 56 -10.34 7.27 -1.60
C PHE A 56 -10.82 5.92 -1.10
N VAL A 57 -11.76 5.94 -0.15
CA VAL A 57 -12.39 4.74 0.40
C VAL A 57 -13.69 4.46 -0.33
N THR A 58 -13.66 3.49 -1.25
CA THR A 58 -14.77 3.22 -2.18
C THR A 58 -14.85 1.74 -2.56
N ASP A 59 -16.04 1.31 -2.96
CA ASP A 59 -16.31 -0.01 -3.56
C ASP A 59 -16.30 0.05 -5.11
N ALA A 60 -16.06 1.23 -5.69
CA ALA A 60 -15.93 1.40 -7.14
C ALA A 60 -14.71 0.67 -7.70
N THR A 61 -14.80 0.25 -8.97
CA THR A 61 -13.63 -0.24 -9.71
C THR A 61 -12.61 0.88 -9.94
N ALA A 62 -11.38 0.51 -10.36
CA ALA A 62 -10.32 1.49 -10.61
C ALA A 62 -10.78 2.58 -11.60
N ASP A 63 -11.41 2.19 -12.71
CA ASP A 63 -11.83 3.12 -13.77
C ASP A 63 -13.04 3.96 -13.36
N GLU A 64 -14.03 3.35 -12.71
CA GLU A 64 -15.22 4.06 -12.22
C GLU A 64 -14.86 5.14 -11.21
N MET A 65 -13.86 4.89 -10.36
CA MET A 65 -13.46 5.82 -9.32
C MET A 65 -12.97 7.14 -9.91
N TRP A 66 -12.12 7.11 -10.96
CA TRP A 66 -11.62 8.32 -11.62
C TRP A 66 -12.71 9.12 -12.33
N HIS A 67 -13.81 8.47 -12.72
CA HIS A 67 -14.98 9.17 -13.26
C HIS A 67 -15.86 9.79 -12.17
N ALA A 68 -15.80 9.27 -10.94
CA ALA A 68 -16.61 9.72 -9.82
C ALA A 68 -15.97 10.88 -9.04
N ILE A 69 -14.69 11.17 -9.28
CA ILE A 69 -13.95 12.25 -8.61
C ILE A 69 -13.43 13.27 -9.62
N GLU A 70 -13.19 14.51 -9.18
CA GLU A 70 -12.65 15.59 -10.02
C GLU A 70 -11.13 15.50 -10.21
N HIS A 71 -10.56 14.29 -10.12
CA HIS A 71 -9.13 14.02 -10.26
C HIS A 71 -8.90 12.90 -11.26
N ARG A 72 -7.72 12.91 -11.89
CA ARG A 72 -7.21 11.89 -12.79
C ARG A 72 -6.00 11.18 -12.17
N PRO A 73 -5.67 9.96 -12.62
CA PRO A 73 -4.44 9.29 -12.19
C PRO A 73 -3.19 10.17 -12.35
N ASP A 74 -3.10 10.90 -13.47
CA ASP A 74 -1.98 11.78 -13.83
C ASP A 74 -1.81 13.01 -12.92
N ASP A 75 -2.79 13.29 -12.05
CA ASP A 75 -2.67 14.36 -11.04
C ASP A 75 -1.80 13.94 -9.85
N PHE A 76 -1.35 12.67 -9.80
CA PHE A 76 -0.55 12.11 -8.71
C PHE A 76 0.78 11.54 -9.22
N ASP A 77 1.87 11.77 -8.47
CA ASP A 77 3.16 11.13 -8.75
C ASP A 77 3.08 9.61 -8.51
N HIS A 78 2.27 9.21 -7.53
CA HIS A 78 2.12 7.82 -7.11
C HIS A 78 0.66 7.44 -6.85
N VAL A 79 0.22 6.28 -7.35
CA VAL A 79 -1.12 5.73 -7.13
C VAL A 79 -1.01 4.34 -6.52
N ILE A 80 -1.78 4.07 -5.47
CA ILE A 80 -1.90 2.77 -4.83
C ILE A 80 -3.34 2.27 -4.98
N LEU A 81 -3.49 1.09 -5.59
CA LEU A 81 -4.77 0.42 -5.81
C LEU A 81 -4.86 -0.83 -4.92
N ASP A 82 -5.75 -0.84 -3.94
CA ASP A 82 -5.98 -1.97 -3.03
C ASP A 82 -7.08 -2.90 -3.58
N ASN A 83 -6.70 -4.14 -3.93
CA ASN A 83 -7.53 -5.14 -4.59
C ASN A 83 -8.17 -4.63 -5.90
N LEU A 84 -7.49 -3.71 -6.56
CA LEU A 84 -7.89 -3.07 -7.81
C LEU A 84 -6.70 -3.08 -8.79
N TYR A 85 -7.01 -3.10 -10.08
CA TYR A 85 -6.03 -3.13 -11.17
C TYR A 85 -6.59 -2.42 -12.39
N ASN A 86 -5.71 -1.77 -13.15
CA ASN A 86 -5.94 -1.36 -14.51
C ASN A 86 -4.64 -1.54 -15.33
N GLU A 87 -4.70 -1.24 -16.62
CA GLU A 87 -3.59 -1.44 -17.56
C GLU A 87 -2.34 -0.58 -17.29
N ASP A 88 -2.48 0.52 -16.55
CA ASP A 88 -1.39 1.45 -16.23
C ASP A 88 -0.59 1.03 -14.97
N THR A 89 -0.91 -0.10 -14.35
CA THR A 89 -0.19 -0.58 -13.17
C THR A 89 1.25 -0.98 -13.49
N ASP A 90 2.22 -0.26 -12.91
CA ASP A 90 3.66 -0.52 -13.03
C ASP A 90 4.15 -1.69 -12.15
N LEU A 91 3.48 -1.94 -11.03
CA LEU A 91 3.92 -2.91 -10.04
C LEU A 91 2.73 -3.62 -9.40
N ILE A 92 2.75 -4.96 -9.42
CA ILE A 92 1.72 -5.80 -8.80
C ILE A 92 2.33 -6.51 -7.59
N LEU A 93 1.72 -6.29 -6.42
CA LEU A 93 2.09 -6.91 -5.16
C LEU A 93 0.99 -7.85 -4.70
N TYR A 94 1.37 -9.04 -4.22
CA TYR A 94 0.45 -9.94 -3.51
C TYR A 94 0.88 -10.10 -2.06
N VAL A 95 0.06 -9.61 -1.13
CA VAL A 95 0.30 -9.78 0.31
C VAL A 95 -0.30 -11.12 0.74
N GLN A 96 0.57 -12.11 0.95
CA GLN A 96 0.20 -13.47 1.31
C GLN A 96 0.23 -13.68 2.82
N GLY A 97 -0.85 -14.19 3.39
CA GLY A 97 -0.94 -14.57 4.80
C GLY A 97 -0.41 -15.99 5.07
N ALA A 98 -1.23 -16.82 5.73
CA ALA A 98 -0.85 -18.20 6.10
C ALA A 98 -0.76 -19.18 4.90
N GLY A 99 -1.22 -18.78 3.72
CA GLY A 99 -1.23 -19.55 2.48
C GLY A 99 -1.77 -18.68 1.32
N VAL A 100 -1.74 -19.23 0.10
CA VAL A 100 -2.51 -18.63 -1.01
C VAL A 100 -3.97 -18.99 -0.77
N GLU A 101 -4.85 -18.00 -0.78
CA GLU A 101 -6.28 -18.25 -0.75
C GLU A 101 -6.70 -18.86 -2.09
N ALA A 102 -7.51 -19.93 -2.10
CA ALA A 102 -7.92 -20.59 -3.34
C ALA A 102 -8.57 -19.63 -4.36
N LEU A 103 -9.28 -18.63 -3.85
CA LEU A 103 -9.91 -17.59 -4.66
C LEU A 103 -8.93 -16.59 -5.28
N ASP A 104 -7.65 -16.62 -4.90
CA ASP A 104 -6.59 -15.76 -5.42
C ASP A 104 -5.66 -16.52 -6.38
N GLU A 105 -5.84 -17.84 -6.57
CA GLU A 105 -4.97 -18.66 -7.44
C GLU A 105 -4.91 -18.13 -8.87
N TYR A 106 -6.05 -17.66 -9.40
CA TYR A 106 -6.12 -17.08 -10.74
C TYR A 106 -5.21 -15.86 -10.93
N LEU A 107 -4.87 -15.13 -9.85
CA LEU A 107 -3.98 -13.96 -9.95
C LEU A 107 -2.57 -14.38 -10.36
N PHE A 108 -2.12 -15.54 -9.94
CA PHE A 108 -0.81 -16.09 -10.30
C PHE A 108 -0.77 -16.58 -11.74
N ASP A 109 -1.91 -17.04 -12.27
CA ASP A 109 -2.04 -17.39 -13.69
C ASP A 109 -2.19 -16.14 -14.57
N THR A 110 -2.73 -15.05 -14.01
CA THR A 110 -2.99 -13.79 -14.74
C THR A 110 -1.76 -12.88 -14.80
N PHE A 111 -0.99 -12.81 -13.70
CA PHE A 111 0.09 -11.85 -13.53
C PHE A 111 1.44 -12.56 -13.30
N GLU A 112 2.20 -12.77 -14.36
CA GLU A 112 3.48 -13.48 -14.31
C GLU A 112 4.54 -12.78 -13.45
N ASP A 113 4.58 -11.44 -13.46
CA ASP A 113 5.60 -10.64 -12.76
C ASP A 113 5.22 -10.19 -11.34
N MET A 114 4.12 -10.73 -10.80
CA MET A 114 3.59 -10.37 -9.50
C MET A 114 4.58 -10.67 -8.36
N GLN A 115 4.86 -9.67 -7.53
CA GLN A 115 5.79 -9.80 -6.41
C GLN A 115 5.05 -10.22 -5.13
N VAL A 116 5.45 -11.36 -4.56
CA VAL A 116 4.81 -11.91 -3.35
C VAL A 116 5.48 -11.39 -2.08
N ILE A 117 4.68 -10.82 -1.18
CA ILE A 117 5.07 -10.40 0.17
C ILE A 117 4.47 -11.38 1.18
N ASN A 118 5.31 -12.22 1.75
CA ASN A 118 4.91 -13.20 2.76
C ASN A 118 4.73 -12.56 4.14
N MET A 119 3.60 -12.79 4.78
CA MET A 119 3.27 -12.36 6.13
C MET A 119 3.12 -13.56 7.07
N GLY A 120 3.77 -13.52 8.23
CA GLY A 120 3.67 -14.52 9.30
C GLY A 120 4.40 -15.85 9.04
N ARG A 121 4.29 -16.42 7.83
CA ARG A 121 4.91 -17.69 7.43
C ARG A 121 5.60 -17.58 6.08
N GLY A 122 6.56 -18.47 5.84
CA GLY A 122 7.35 -18.51 4.59
C GLY A 122 8.76 -17.93 4.76
N LYS A 123 9.54 -18.01 3.68
CA LYS A 123 10.93 -17.51 3.67
C LYS A 123 10.93 -15.99 3.67
N ASN A 124 11.72 -15.37 4.56
CA ASN A 124 11.82 -13.91 4.72
C ASN A 124 10.47 -13.22 5.00
N ALA A 125 9.53 -13.94 5.62
CA ALA A 125 8.21 -13.39 5.92
C ALA A 125 8.28 -12.26 6.95
N VAL A 126 7.42 -11.25 6.78
CA VAL A 126 7.21 -10.22 7.78
C VAL A 126 6.35 -10.80 8.90
N PRO A 127 6.84 -10.90 10.14
CA PRO A 127 6.11 -11.58 11.21
C PRO A 127 4.89 -10.76 11.67
N TYR A 128 3.78 -11.45 11.99
CA TYR A 128 2.69 -10.86 12.78
C TYR A 128 3.11 -10.80 14.24
N THR A 129 3.59 -9.64 14.66
CA THR A 129 3.95 -9.40 16.06
C THR A 129 2.88 -8.54 16.74
N LYS A 130 2.79 -8.64 18.07
CA LYS A 130 1.97 -7.71 18.86
C LYS A 130 2.37 -6.26 18.60
N GLU A 131 3.67 -5.99 18.49
CA GLU A 131 4.21 -4.67 18.17
C GLU A 131 3.75 -4.15 16.81
N LEU A 132 3.72 -4.99 15.77
CA LEU A 132 3.18 -4.60 14.47
C LEU A 132 1.73 -4.13 14.60
N MET A 133 0.88 -4.93 15.28
CA MET A 133 -0.53 -4.59 15.48
C MET A 133 -0.69 -3.30 16.29
N GLU A 134 0.07 -3.14 17.39
CA GLU A 134 0.07 -1.91 18.18
C GLU A 134 0.51 -0.70 17.35
N ASN A 135 1.49 -0.84 16.45
CA ASN A 135 1.94 0.25 15.60
C ASN A 135 0.90 0.63 14.55
N LEU A 136 0.17 -0.33 13.97
CA LEU A 136 -0.96 -0.03 13.07
C LEU A 136 -2.02 0.81 13.78
N GLU A 137 -2.43 0.41 14.98
CA GLU A 137 -3.43 1.17 15.75
C GLU A 137 -2.90 2.55 16.16
N LYS A 138 -1.61 2.69 16.50
CA LYS A 138 -0.99 4.00 16.81
C LYS A 138 -0.99 4.94 15.60
N ILE A 139 -0.71 4.43 14.40
CA ILE A 139 -0.74 5.23 13.17
C ILE A 139 -2.12 5.84 12.98
N GLU A 140 -3.17 5.02 13.11
CA GLU A 140 -4.56 5.43 12.94
C GLU A 140 -5.00 6.37 14.07
N TYR A 141 -4.70 6.03 15.34
CA TYR A 141 -5.11 6.80 16.50
C TYR A 141 -4.46 8.19 16.57
N PHE A 142 -3.16 8.27 16.32
CA PHE A 142 -2.42 9.54 16.37
C PHE A 142 -2.39 10.27 15.01
N ARG A 143 -2.98 9.68 13.96
CA ARG A 143 -2.90 10.17 12.57
C ARG A 143 -1.46 10.51 12.19
N LYS A 144 -0.53 9.62 12.54
CA LYS A 144 0.90 9.82 12.30
C LYS A 144 1.46 8.68 11.50
N LEU A 145 1.63 8.91 10.20
CA LEU A 145 2.16 7.92 9.27
C LEU A 145 3.61 7.57 9.62
N SER A 146 3.85 6.27 9.77
CA SER A 146 5.18 5.68 10.00
C SER A 146 5.22 4.28 9.41
N ALA A 147 6.41 3.72 9.23
CA ALA A 147 6.54 2.32 8.84
C ALA A 147 6.22 1.42 10.05
N PRO A 148 5.13 0.64 10.05
CA PRO A 148 4.68 -0.13 11.21
C PRO A 148 5.60 -1.33 11.53
N SER A 149 6.41 -1.78 10.56
CA SER A 149 7.36 -2.88 10.73
C SER A 149 8.66 -2.61 9.97
N PRO A 150 9.84 -2.70 10.62
CA PRO A 150 11.14 -2.66 9.93
C PRO A 150 11.30 -3.76 8.89
N GLY A 151 10.69 -4.93 9.13
CA GLY A 151 10.69 -6.04 8.18
C GLY A 151 9.94 -5.69 6.90
N MET A 152 8.74 -5.12 7.04
CA MET A 152 7.95 -4.66 5.89
C MET A 152 8.67 -3.56 5.11
N LEU A 153 9.27 -2.60 5.81
CA LEU A 153 10.08 -1.56 5.18
C LEU A 153 11.27 -2.14 4.41
N SER A 154 11.96 -3.14 4.96
CA SER A 154 13.08 -3.78 4.26
C SER A 154 12.64 -4.52 3.00
N VAL A 155 11.49 -5.22 3.04
CA VAL A 155 10.93 -5.93 1.88
C VAL A 155 10.54 -4.94 0.78
N LEU A 156 9.72 -3.94 1.12
CA LEU A 156 9.26 -2.95 0.13
C LEU A 156 10.40 -2.09 -0.41
N ALA A 157 11.39 -1.72 0.40
CA ALA A 157 12.56 -0.99 -0.09
C ALA A 157 13.37 -1.78 -1.13
N LYS A 158 13.39 -3.12 -1.05
CA LYS A 158 14.04 -3.95 -2.08
C LYS A 158 13.21 -3.99 -3.36
N ILE A 159 11.91 -4.24 -3.22
CA ILE A 159 10.98 -4.31 -4.37
C ILE A 159 10.97 -2.98 -5.13
N LEU A 160 10.83 -1.86 -4.41
CA LEU A 160 10.77 -0.52 -5.00
C LEU A 160 12.13 0.02 -5.49
N SER A 161 13.23 -0.70 -5.24
CA SER A 161 14.56 -0.19 -5.60
C SER A 161 14.73 -0.01 -7.11
N GLY A 162 14.18 -0.94 -7.90
CA GLY A 162 14.16 -0.86 -9.36
C GLY A 162 13.19 0.21 -9.87
N PRO A 163 11.88 0.13 -9.54
CA PRO A 163 10.88 1.09 -10.00
C PRO A 163 11.19 2.56 -9.66
N LEU A 164 11.73 2.82 -8.47
CA LEU A 164 12.10 4.17 -8.05
C LEU A 164 13.50 4.61 -8.50
N ASN A 165 14.25 3.72 -9.17
CA ASN A 165 15.67 3.91 -9.50
C ASN A 165 16.48 4.43 -8.30
N MET A 166 16.22 3.84 -7.12
CA MET A 166 16.78 4.30 -5.86
C MET A 166 17.31 3.11 -5.06
N PRO A 167 18.55 3.13 -4.55
CA PRO A 167 19.06 2.04 -3.72
C PRO A 167 18.17 1.79 -2.50
N ALA A 168 17.87 0.53 -2.18
CA ALA A 168 17.03 0.16 -1.04
C ALA A 168 17.42 0.85 0.28
N LYS A 169 18.74 1.02 0.55
CA LYS A 169 19.23 1.73 1.74
C LYS A 169 18.77 3.19 1.82
N ASN A 170 18.62 3.86 0.67
CA ASN A 170 18.16 5.24 0.60
C ASN A 170 16.65 5.30 0.82
N ILE A 171 15.88 4.35 0.26
CA ILE A 171 14.45 4.21 0.50
C ILE A 171 14.18 4.02 2.01
N VAL A 172 14.90 3.11 2.67
CA VAL A 172 14.82 2.90 4.13
C VAL A 172 15.12 4.20 4.88
N LYS A 173 16.16 4.94 4.48
CA LYS A 173 16.54 6.21 5.11
C LYS A 173 15.45 7.27 4.96
N VAL A 174 14.80 7.35 3.80
CA VAL A 174 13.68 8.29 3.54
C VAL A 174 12.49 7.95 4.44
N ALA A 175 12.06 6.69 4.45
CA ALA A 175 10.90 6.24 5.22
C ALA A 175 11.12 6.28 6.75
N SER A 176 12.37 6.23 7.21
CA SER A 176 12.73 6.29 8.64
C SER A 176 12.82 7.72 9.19
N ARG A 177 12.64 8.77 8.37
CA ARG A 177 12.60 10.16 8.85
C ARG A 177 11.35 10.39 9.69
N LYS A 178 11.57 10.97 10.88
CA LYS A 178 10.56 11.22 11.93
C LYS A 178 9.58 12.33 11.58
#